data_AF-A0A350EPU8-F1
#
_entry.id   AF-A0A350EPU8-F1
#
_cell.length_a   1.000
_cell.length_b   1.000
_cell.length_c   1.000
_cell.angle_alpha   90.00
_cell.angle_beta   90.00
_cell.angle_gamma   90.00
#
_symmetry.space_group_name_H-M   'P 1'
#
loop_
_entity.id
_entity.type
_entity.pdbx_description
1 polymer ?
#
loop_
_entity_poly.entity_id
_entity_poly.type
_entity_poly.pdbx_seq_one_letter_code
_entity_poly.pdbx_strand_id
1 'polypeptide(L)' 'FIPITFVAGVYGMNFEVIPELGWKYSYAVFWGVCLTMVGGLAYYFHKRGWIGGKD' A
#
# COMPACT_ATOMS: atom_id res chain seq x y z
N PHE A 1 -0.70 -6.11 12.39
CA PHE A 1 0.21 -5.13 11.76
C PHE A 1 -0.06 -5.17 10.27
N ILE A 2 -0.80 -4.19 9.74
CA ILE A 2 -1.25 -4.21 8.35
C ILE A 2 -0.19 -3.44 7.53
N PRO A 3 0.25 -3.93 6.36
CA PRO A 3 1.27 -3.27 5.54
C PRO A 3 1.01 -1.78 5.26
N ILE A 4 -0.26 -1.38 5.21
CA ILE A 4 -0.69 -0.01 4.93
C ILE A 4 -0.28 0.98 6.04
N THR A 5 -0.28 0.56 7.30
CA THR A 5 0.15 1.43 8.42
C THR A 5 1.65 1.62 8.44
N PHE A 6 2.42 0.66 7.94
CA PHE A 6 3.86 0.81 7.73
C PHE A 6 4.16 1.85 6.63
N VAL A 7 3.43 1.80 5.51
CA VAL A 7 3.57 2.79 4.41
C VAL A 7 3.16 4.19 4.85
N ALA A 8 2.05 4.33 5.57
CA ALA A 8 1.64 5.61 6.15
C ALA A 8 2.63 6.13 7.21
N GLY A 9 3.27 5.24 7.97
CA GLY A 9 4.34 5.60 8.90
C GLY A 9 5.60 6.11 8.18
N VAL A 10 6.00 5.48 7.07
CA VAL A 10 7.15 5.89 6.26
C VAL A 10 6.90 7.23 5.55
N TYR A 11 5.71 7.42 4.95
CA TYR A 11 5.33 8.70 4.30
C TYR A 11 4.89 9.80 5.28
N GLY A 12 4.62 9.46 6.55
CA GLY A 12 4.32 10.42 7.63
C GLY A 12 5.57 10.98 8.31
N MET A 13 6.76 10.47 7.97
CA MET A 13 8.02 11.06 8.40
C MET A 13 8.23 12.39 7.63
N ASN A 14 8.39 13.51 8.37
CA ASN A 14 8.70 14.84 7.83
C ASN A 14 10.10 14.87 7.20
N PHE A 15 10.25 14.27 6.02
CA PHE A 15 11.49 14.37 5.26
C PHE A 15 11.48 15.65 4.42
N GLU A 16 12.35 16.58 4.78
CA GLU A 16 12.54 17.87 4.09
C GLU A 16 13.06 17.70 2.64
N VAL A 17 13.65 16.55 2.33
CA VAL A 17 14.09 16.15 0.98
C VAL A 17 13.64 14.71 0.74
N ILE A 18 12.42 14.53 0.24
CA ILE A 18 12.04 13.29 -0.46
C ILE A 18 12.30 13.55 -1.95
N PRO A 19 13.30 12.89 -2.58
CA PRO A 19 13.64 13.13 -3.99
C PRO A 19 12.47 12.85 -4.94
N GLU A 20 11.49 12.07 -4.48
CA GLU A 20 10.25 11.76 -5.18
C GLU A 20 9.30 12.98 -5.29
N LEU A 21 9.34 13.97 -4.39
CA LEU A 21 8.36 15.07 -4.38
C LEU A 21 8.52 16.04 -5.58
N GLY A 22 9.69 16.04 -6.24
CA GLY A 22 9.93 16.77 -7.48
C GLY A 22 9.32 16.10 -8.73
N TRP A 23 8.80 14.89 -8.60
CA TRP A 23 8.18 14.16 -9.70
C TRP A 23 6.65 14.31 -9.66
N LYS A 24 6.10 14.85 -10.75
CA LYS A 24 4.65 15.05 -10.93
C LYS A 24 3.82 13.76 -10.74
N TYR A 25 4.43 12.59 -10.93
CA TYR A 25 3.77 11.30 -10.85
C TYR A 25 3.93 10.59 -9.50
N SER A 26 4.69 11.13 -8.56
CA SER A 26 4.98 10.43 -7.29
C SER A 26 3.74 10.19 -6.45
N TYR A 27 2.77 11.10 -6.50
CA TYR A 27 1.46 10.89 -5.88
C TYR A 27 0.72 9.68 -6.49
N ALA A 28 0.77 9.52 -7.81
CA ALA A 28 0.15 8.39 -8.50
C ALA A 28 0.88 7.06 -8.22
N VAL A 29 2.22 7.09 -8.16
CA VAL A 29 3.05 5.93 -7.81
C VAL A 29 2.79 5.49 -6.38
N PHE A 30 2.73 6.42 -5.43
CA PHE A 30 2.36 6.14 -4.03
C PHE A 30 1.01 5.42 -3.93
N TRP A 31 -0.03 5.96 -4.58
CA TRP A 31 -1.33 5.31 -4.62
C TRP A 31 -1.30 3.95 -5.31
N GLY A 32 -0.51 3.80 -6.38
CA GLY A 32 -0.29 2.51 -7.04
C GLY A 32 0.32 1.46 -6.12
N VAL A 33 1.32 1.85 -5.32
CA VAL A 33 1.96 0.99 -4.32
C VAL A 33 0.97 0.61 -3.21
N CYS A 34 0.19 1.57 -2.71
CA CYS A 34 -0.85 1.31 -1.70
C CYS A 34 -1.92 0.32 -2.22
N LEU A 35 -2.44 0.55 -3.42
CA LEU A 35 -3.46 -0.30 -4.04
C LEU A 35 -2.93 -1.70 -4.37
N THR A 36 -1.70 -1.81 -4.85
CA THR A 36 -1.09 -3.12 -5.12
C THR A 36 -0.83 -3.91 -3.84
N MET A 37 -0.40 -3.27 -2.75
CA MET A 37 -0.27 -3.96 -1.46
C MET A 37 -1.62 -4.43 -0.91
N VAL A 38 -2.64 -3.57 -0.91
CA VAL A 38 -3.99 -3.93 -0.43
C VAL A 38 -4.60 -5.01 -1.31
N GLY A 39 -4.55 -4.84 -2.62
CA GLY A 39 -5.06 -5.79 -3.59
C GLY A 39 -4.33 -7.13 -3.54
N GLY A 40 -3.00 -7.13 -3.42
CA GLY A 40 -2.20 -8.35 -3.29
C GLY A 40 -2.50 -9.12 -2.01
N LEU A 41 -2.69 -8.41 -0.89
CA LEU A 41 -3.06 -9.02 0.38
C LEU A 41 -4.50 -9.56 0.34
N ALA A 42 -5.44 -8.80 -0.23
CA ALA A 42 -6.82 -9.21 -0.42
C ALA A 42 -6.91 -10.44 -1.33
N TYR A 43 -6.17 -10.45 -2.44
CA TYR A 43 -6.08 -11.61 -3.34
C TYR A 43 -5.47 -12.82 -2.64
N TYR A 44 -4.41 -12.64 -1.85
CA TYR A 44 -3.79 -13.72 -1.08
C TYR A 44 -4.77 -14.33 -0.07
N PHE A 45 -5.51 -13.51 0.69
CA PHE A 45 -6.53 -13.98 1.63
C PHE A 45 -7.73 -14.61 0.93
N HIS A 46 -8.13 -14.09 -0.23
CA HIS A 46 -9.17 -14.69 -1.06
C HIS A 46 -8.75 -16.07 -1.57
N LYS A 47 -7.53 -16.21 -2.09
CA LYS A 47 -6.99 -17.50 -2.57
C LYS A 47 -6.85 -18.53 -1.45
N ARG A 48 -6.58 -18.09 -0.21
CA ARG A 48 -6.53 -18.96 0.98
C ARG A 48 -7.92 -19.32 1.54
N GLY A 49 -9.01 -18.85 0.93
CA GLY A 49 -10.37 -19.20 1.34
C GLY A 49 -10.85 -18.53 2.63
N TRP A 50 -10.17 -17.48 3.09
CA TRP A 50 -10.52 -16.80 4.34
C TRP A 50 -11.62 -15.74 4.20
N ILE A 51 -11.85 -15.20 3.00
CA ILE A 51 -12.79 -14.08 2.75
C ILE A 51 -13.97 -14.48 1.84
N GLY A 52 -14.02 -15.73 1.40
CA GLY A 52 -15.19 -16.28 0.71
C GLY A 52 -15.50 -17.62 1.33
N GLY A 53 -16.46 -17.65 2.25
CA GLY A 53 -16.97 -18.88 2.83
C GLY A 53 -17.29 -19.87 1.71
N LYS A 54 -16.53 -20.95 1.66
CA LYS A 54 -16.99 -22.21 1.07
C LYS A 54 -17.25 -23.13 2.24
N ASP A 55 -18.30 -22.78 2.97
CA ASP A 55 -19.18 -23.75 3.61
C ASP A 55 -20.29 -24.03 2.60
#